data_AF-A0A960H559-F1
#
_entry.id   AF-A0A960H559-F1
#
_cell.length_a   1.000
_cell.length_b   1.000
_cell.length_c   1.000
_cell.angle_alpha   90.00
_cell.angle_beta   90.00
_cell.angle_gamma   90.00
#
_symmetry.space_group_name_H-M   'P 1'
#
loop_
_entity.id
_entity.type
_entity.pdbx_description
1 polymer ?
#
loop_
_entity_poly.entity_id
_entity_poly.type
_entity_poly.pdbx_seq_one_letter_code
_entity_poly.pdbx_strand_id
1 'polypeptide(L)'
;LLVVIDVAMTETARLAHYVLPAASQFEKPEATFFNLEFPHNTFHLRHPLFEPLPGTLAEPEIWARLVRALGVVGADDLRPLHEAAAQGRDAYTAAFFSELAGNPVLGKVLPYVLYETLGPTLPEHLKGAAALWGLAQKAALTYPDAVRRAGHADGNALFDAILAGKSGMTFSVHEYADDFALITHADHKIHLEMPEMLDEIRALRDTNPGLTTDEFPIVLSAGERRAFTANDIFRDPAWRKRDTDGALRVSVEDADALGLVDGGTARIVTAAGSAAARVEVSATMLPGHAALPNGFGLDFVDTDGATTVPGVAPNELTSADWRDAYAGTPWHKHVPARIEKVLAVGSA
;
A
#
# COMPACT_ATOMS: atom_id res chain seq x y z
N LEU A 1 -16.68 9.62 -14.47
CA LEU A 1 -16.22 8.25 -14.79
C LEU A 1 -15.27 7.80 -13.68
N LEU A 2 -15.55 6.65 -13.05
CA LEU A 2 -14.72 5.99 -12.03
C LEU A 2 -14.52 4.54 -12.46
N VAL A 3 -13.26 4.09 -12.52
CA VAL A 3 -12.89 2.71 -12.86
C VAL A 3 -12.10 2.15 -11.69
N VAL A 4 -12.45 0.95 -11.25
CA VAL A 4 -11.79 0.25 -10.14
C VAL A 4 -11.24 -1.08 -10.62
N ILE A 5 -9.95 -1.32 -10.34
CA ILE A 5 -9.28 -2.61 -10.54
C ILE A 5 -9.05 -3.18 -9.14
N ASP A 6 -9.73 -4.26 -8.80
CA ASP A 6 -9.72 -4.81 -7.44
C ASP A 6 -9.93 -6.32 -7.48
N VAL A 7 -9.44 -7.01 -6.46
CA VAL A 7 -9.62 -8.45 -6.26
C VAL A 7 -10.97 -8.77 -5.61
N ALA A 8 -11.63 -7.77 -5.01
CA ALA A 8 -12.93 -7.89 -4.36
C ALA A 8 -13.89 -6.75 -4.76
N MET A 9 -15.20 -6.99 -4.61
CA MET A 9 -16.23 -5.96 -4.77
C MET A 9 -16.32 -5.08 -3.51
N THR A 10 -15.28 -4.28 -3.30
CA THR A 10 -15.16 -3.32 -2.18
C THR A 10 -16.20 -2.21 -2.26
N GLU A 11 -16.37 -1.47 -1.16
CA GLU A 11 -17.24 -0.28 -1.08
C GLU A 11 -16.88 0.73 -2.18
N THR A 12 -15.59 0.89 -2.47
CA THR A 12 -15.11 1.74 -3.57
C THR A 12 -15.49 1.16 -4.93
N ALA A 13 -15.33 -0.16 -5.15
CA ALA A 13 -15.72 -0.82 -6.39
C ALA A 13 -17.23 -0.70 -6.67
N ARG A 14 -18.08 -0.73 -5.64
CA ARG A 14 -19.55 -0.58 -5.77
C ARG A 14 -19.97 0.81 -6.26
N LEU A 15 -19.13 1.83 -6.04
CA LEU A 15 -19.36 3.19 -6.55
C LEU A 15 -18.81 3.39 -7.97
N ALA A 16 -18.09 2.40 -8.51
CA ALA A 16 -17.45 2.52 -9.81
C ALA A 16 -18.45 2.39 -10.97
N HIS A 17 -18.13 3.05 -12.09
CA HIS A 17 -18.86 2.88 -13.34
C HIS A 17 -18.41 1.59 -14.05
N TYR A 18 -17.14 1.20 -13.85
CA TYR A 18 -16.55 -0.04 -14.33
C TYR A 18 -15.70 -0.68 -13.23
N VAL A 19 -15.88 -1.98 -13.05
CA VAL A 19 -15.03 -2.81 -12.19
C VAL A 19 -14.31 -3.82 -13.08
N LEU A 20 -12.98 -3.88 -12.98
CA LEU A 20 -12.14 -4.82 -13.69
C LEU A 20 -11.58 -5.84 -12.69
N PRO A 21 -12.08 -7.09 -12.68
CA PRO A 21 -11.68 -8.08 -11.68
C PRO A 21 -10.21 -8.48 -11.83
N ALA A 22 -9.41 -8.18 -10.81
CA ALA A 22 -8.00 -8.56 -10.76
C ALA A 22 -7.83 -9.95 -10.13
N ALA A 23 -6.86 -10.72 -10.63
CA ALA A 23 -6.43 -11.95 -9.98
C ALA A 23 -5.74 -11.64 -8.64
N SER A 24 -5.89 -12.51 -7.64
CA SER A 24 -5.23 -12.37 -6.35
C SER A 24 -3.72 -12.59 -6.44
N GLN A 25 -2.99 -12.19 -5.39
CA GLN A 25 -1.54 -12.41 -5.29
C GLN A 25 -1.10 -13.88 -5.32
N PHE A 26 -2.03 -14.83 -5.17
CA PHE A 26 -1.73 -16.27 -5.23
C PHE A 26 -1.94 -16.86 -6.62
N GLU A 27 -2.51 -16.09 -7.56
CA GLU A 27 -2.89 -16.55 -8.90
C GLU A 27 -2.04 -15.91 -10.01
N LYS A 28 -1.13 -15.01 -9.63
CA LYS A 28 -0.30 -14.25 -10.55
C LYS A 28 1.12 -14.08 -9.98
N PRO A 29 2.13 -13.81 -10.81
CA PRO A 29 3.45 -13.47 -10.32
C PRO A 29 3.38 -12.16 -9.53
N GLU A 30 3.94 -12.15 -8.32
CA GLU A 30 3.90 -10.98 -7.43
C GLU A 30 5.24 -10.79 -6.72
N ALA A 31 5.61 -9.55 -6.42
CA ALA A 31 6.91 -9.26 -5.81
C ALA A 31 6.81 -8.95 -4.31
N THR A 32 7.92 -9.13 -3.58
CA THR A 32 8.18 -8.48 -2.29
C THR A 32 9.58 -7.89 -2.29
N PHE A 33 9.71 -6.68 -1.74
CA PHE A 33 10.93 -5.88 -1.73
C PHE A 33 11.18 -5.32 -0.33
N PHE A 34 11.21 -6.20 0.68
CA PHE A 34 11.58 -5.83 2.05
C PHE A 34 13.09 -5.95 2.22
N ASN A 35 13.80 -4.83 2.23
CA ASN A 35 15.19 -4.77 2.65
C ASN A 35 15.22 -4.57 4.17
N LEU A 36 15.60 -5.61 4.91
CA LEU A 36 15.59 -5.58 6.38
C LEU A 36 16.95 -5.22 6.96
N GLU A 37 18.04 -5.60 6.29
CA GLU A 37 19.40 -5.45 6.84
C GLU A 37 20.42 -5.05 5.76
N PHE A 38 21.11 -3.95 6.00
CA PHE A 38 22.33 -3.61 5.27
C PHE A 38 23.42 -4.65 5.61
N PRO A 39 24.28 -5.08 4.66
CA PRO A 39 24.45 -4.59 3.28
C PRO A 39 23.63 -5.31 2.20
N HIS A 40 22.81 -6.29 2.57
CA HIS A 40 22.21 -7.23 1.62
C HIS A 40 20.79 -6.79 1.25
N ASN A 41 20.64 -6.23 0.05
CA ASN A 41 19.31 -5.90 -0.45
C ASN A 41 18.68 -7.14 -1.09
N THR A 42 17.45 -7.46 -0.68
CA THR A 42 16.76 -8.69 -1.06
C THR A 42 15.52 -8.44 -1.89
N PHE A 43 15.25 -9.35 -2.83
CA PHE A 43 14.07 -9.36 -3.66
C PHE A 43 13.52 -10.78 -3.75
N HIS A 44 12.20 -10.91 -3.88
CA HIS A 44 11.54 -12.20 -4.12
C HIS A 44 10.42 -12.02 -5.13
N LEU A 45 10.51 -12.73 -6.25
CA LEU A 45 9.38 -12.99 -7.13
C LEU A 45 8.63 -14.22 -6.61
N ARG A 46 7.41 -14.02 -6.10
CA ARG A 46 6.49 -15.11 -5.79
C ARG A 46 5.86 -15.59 -7.09
N HIS A 47 5.99 -16.88 -7.35
CA HIS A 47 5.27 -17.53 -8.43
C HIS A 47 3.81 -17.76 -8.01
N PRO A 48 2.86 -17.79 -8.97
CA PRO A 48 1.50 -18.24 -8.72
C PRO A 48 1.47 -19.59 -8.01
N LEU A 49 0.58 -19.74 -7.04
CA LEU A 49 0.28 -20.99 -6.33
C LEU A 49 -0.99 -21.67 -6.86
N PHE A 50 -1.90 -20.89 -7.45
CA PHE A 50 -3.17 -21.34 -7.99
C PHE A 50 -3.39 -20.82 -9.40
N GLU A 51 -4.27 -21.49 -10.14
CA GLU A 51 -4.78 -20.95 -11.41
C GLU A 51 -5.73 -19.77 -11.12
N PRO A 52 -5.70 -18.70 -11.93
CA PRO A 52 -6.63 -17.59 -11.80
C PRO A 52 -8.10 -18.03 -11.87
N LEU A 53 -8.92 -17.48 -10.97
CA LEU A 53 -10.36 -17.65 -11.02
C LEU A 53 -10.94 -17.19 -12.38
N PRO A 54 -11.95 -17.90 -12.90
CA PRO A 54 -12.60 -17.53 -14.15
C PRO A 54 -13.08 -16.06 -14.15
N GLY A 55 -12.74 -15.32 -15.20
CA GLY A 55 -13.13 -13.92 -15.38
C GLY A 55 -12.20 -12.90 -14.71
N THR A 56 -11.16 -13.33 -13.99
CA THR A 56 -10.11 -12.45 -13.47
C THR A 56 -8.93 -12.36 -14.44
N LEU A 57 -8.19 -11.25 -14.38
CA LEU A 57 -6.96 -11.04 -15.12
C LEU A 57 -5.87 -10.50 -14.19
N ALA A 58 -4.60 -10.84 -14.45
CA ALA A 58 -3.49 -10.11 -13.83
C ALA A 58 -3.46 -8.67 -14.36
N GLU A 59 -3.12 -7.71 -13.50
CA GLU A 59 -3.13 -6.28 -13.83
C GLU A 59 -2.26 -5.94 -15.05
N PRO A 60 -1.07 -6.54 -15.26
CA PRO A 60 -0.31 -6.30 -16.48
C PRO A 60 -1.09 -6.58 -17.77
N GLU A 61 -1.93 -7.63 -17.79
CA GLU A 61 -2.80 -7.93 -18.94
C GLU A 61 -3.95 -6.92 -19.08
N ILE A 62 -4.54 -6.47 -17.96
CA ILE A 62 -5.58 -5.42 -17.97
C ILE A 62 -5.00 -4.13 -18.56
N TRP A 63 -3.85 -3.69 -18.05
CA TRP A 63 -3.18 -2.48 -18.53
C TRP A 63 -2.73 -2.61 -19.98
N ALA A 64 -2.22 -3.77 -20.39
CA ALA A 64 -1.81 -4.01 -21.76
C ALA A 64 -2.97 -3.90 -22.76
N ARG A 65 -4.16 -4.42 -22.41
CA ARG A 65 -5.37 -4.25 -23.23
C ARG A 65 -5.78 -2.79 -23.36
N LEU A 66 -5.71 -2.02 -22.27
CA LEU A 66 -6.02 -0.59 -22.29
C LEU A 66 -5.05 0.18 -23.19
N VAL A 67 -3.75 -0.03 -23.04
CA VAL A 67 -2.73 0.65 -23.87
C VAL A 67 -2.88 0.26 -25.34
N ARG A 68 -3.13 -1.02 -25.64
CA ARG A 68 -3.41 -1.50 -27.00
C ARG A 68 -4.63 -0.83 -27.60
N ALA A 69 -5.72 -0.68 -26.83
CA ALA A 69 -6.93 -0.01 -27.28
C ALA A 69 -6.74 1.49 -27.52
N LEU A 70 -5.84 2.13 -26.76
CA LEU A 70 -5.48 3.54 -26.98
C LEU A 70 -4.63 3.75 -28.24
N GLY A 71 -3.99 2.70 -28.78
CA GLY A 71 -3.17 2.78 -30.00
C GLY A 71 -1.93 3.67 -29.87
N VAL A 72 -1.40 3.83 -28.65
CA VAL A 72 -0.24 4.71 -28.36
C VAL A 72 1.05 4.21 -29.00
N VAL A 73 1.15 2.89 -29.17
CA VAL A 73 2.29 2.19 -29.81
C VAL A 73 1.72 1.17 -30.80
N GLY A 74 2.21 1.19 -32.04
CA GLY A 74 1.77 0.30 -33.10
C GLY A 74 2.52 -1.02 -33.13
N ALA A 75 2.00 -1.99 -33.90
CA ALA A 75 2.66 -3.28 -34.09
C ALA A 75 4.05 -3.13 -34.76
N ASP A 76 4.20 -2.17 -35.67
CA ASP A 76 5.48 -1.87 -36.32
C ASP A 76 6.54 -1.33 -35.35
N ASP A 77 6.12 -0.57 -34.32
CA ASP A 77 7.03 -0.04 -33.29
C ASP A 77 7.55 -1.18 -32.39
N LEU A 78 6.76 -2.23 -32.18
CA LEU A 78 7.12 -3.37 -31.34
C LEU A 78 7.85 -4.48 -32.11
N ARG A 79 7.74 -4.52 -33.45
CA ARG A 79 8.31 -5.58 -34.29
C ARG A 79 9.81 -5.80 -34.05
N PRO A 80 10.69 -4.77 -34.01
CA PRO A 80 12.11 -5.00 -33.79
C PRO A 80 12.39 -5.72 -32.47
N LEU A 81 11.63 -5.40 -31.42
CA LEU A 81 11.76 -6.02 -30.11
C LEU A 81 11.25 -7.46 -30.09
N HIS A 82 10.17 -7.77 -30.80
CA HIS A 82 9.71 -9.15 -30.99
C HIS A 82 10.75 -10.01 -31.71
N GLU A 83 11.31 -9.49 -32.81
CA GLU A 83 12.32 -10.19 -33.60
C GLU A 83 13.60 -10.43 -32.78
N ALA A 84 14.01 -9.45 -31.98
CA ALA A 84 15.15 -9.59 -31.08
C ALA A 84 14.88 -10.56 -29.92
N ALA A 85 13.67 -10.56 -29.35
CA ALA A 85 13.29 -11.48 -28.28
C ALA A 85 13.38 -12.94 -28.73
N ALA A 86 13.01 -13.24 -29.99
CA ALA A 86 13.14 -14.56 -30.59
C ALA A 86 14.60 -15.03 -30.77
N GLN A 87 15.56 -14.10 -30.77
CA GLN A 87 16.99 -14.38 -30.90
C GLN A 87 17.70 -14.52 -29.55
N GLY A 88 16.99 -14.31 -28.44
CA GLY A 88 17.51 -14.43 -27.08
C GLY A 88 17.71 -13.09 -26.38
N ARG A 89 18.01 -13.15 -25.09
CA ARG A 89 17.95 -11.97 -24.21
C ARG A 89 19.05 -10.94 -24.47
N ASP A 90 20.21 -11.36 -24.97
CA ASP A 90 21.29 -10.43 -25.32
C ASP A 90 20.93 -9.60 -26.57
N ALA A 91 20.38 -10.25 -27.60
CA ALA A 91 19.85 -9.56 -28.77
C ALA A 91 18.72 -8.60 -28.39
N TYR A 92 17.79 -9.05 -27.54
CA TYR A 92 16.73 -8.21 -26.99
C TYR A 92 17.27 -6.99 -26.23
N THR A 93 18.30 -7.17 -25.41
CA THR A 93 18.92 -6.09 -24.64
C THR A 93 19.44 -4.99 -25.56
N ALA A 94 20.20 -5.36 -26.59
CA ALA A 94 20.74 -4.41 -27.56
C ALA A 94 19.63 -3.68 -28.33
N ALA A 95 18.64 -4.43 -28.82
CA ALA A 95 17.50 -3.86 -29.55
C ALA A 95 16.68 -2.92 -28.65
N PHE A 96 16.38 -3.32 -27.42
CA PHE A 96 15.59 -2.52 -26.48
C PHE A 96 16.20 -1.15 -26.22
N PHE A 97 17.50 -1.07 -25.94
CA PHE A 97 18.16 0.22 -25.72
C PHE A 97 18.24 1.06 -27.01
N SER A 98 18.41 0.42 -28.17
CA SER A 98 18.38 1.11 -29.46
C SER A 98 17.00 1.72 -29.75
N GLU A 99 15.93 0.93 -29.62
CA GLU A 99 14.55 1.38 -29.87
C GLU A 99 14.11 2.45 -28.87
N LEU A 100 14.47 2.31 -27.60
CA LEU A 100 14.14 3.30 -26.58
C LEU A 100 14.82 4.66 -26.83
N ALA A 101 16.06 4.65 -27.35
CA ALA A 101 16.76 5.87 -27.74
C ALA A 101 16.16 6.49 -29.01
N GLY A 102 15.68 5.68 -29.95
CA GLY A 102 15.08 6.12 -31.22
C GLY A 102 13.62 6.56 -31.10
N ASN A 103 12.86 6.03 -30.15
CA ASN A 103 11.44 6.30 -29.98
C ASN A 103 11.05 6.62 -28.52
N PRO A 104 10.97 7.91 -28.16
CA PRO A 104 10.60 8.34 -26.81
C PRO A 104 9.21 7.90 -26.35
N VAL A 105 8.30 7.53 -27.27
CA VAL A 105 6.95 7.06 -26.92
C VAL A 105 7.03 5.72 -26.22
N LEU A 106 7.92 4.82 -26.66
CA LEU A 106 8.15 3.52 -25.99
C LEU A 106 8.53 3.72 -24.51
N GLY A 107 9.36 4.75 -24.24
CA GLY A 107 9.77 5.13 -22.89
C GLY A 107 8.64 5.54 -21.95
N LYS A 108 7.52 6.05 -22.50
CA LYS A 108 6.36 6.46 -21.70
C LYS A 108 5.46 5.28 -21.32
N VAL A 109 5.59 4.14 -21.99
CA VAL A 109 4.78 2.93 -21.77
C VAL A 109 5.65 1.68 -21.60
N LEU A 110 6.84 1.82 -21.00
CA LEU A 110 7.82 0.73 -20.86
C LEU A 110 7.25 -0.58 -20.28
N PRO A 111 6.42 -0.59 -19.22
CA PRO A 111 5.85 -1.83 -18.71
C PRO A 111 5.02 -2.57 -19.77
N TYR A 112 4.28 -1.83 -20.61
CA TYR A 112 3.51 -2.40 -21.72
C TYR A 112 4.44 -2.98 -22.81
N VAL A 113 5.46 -2.23 -23.21
CA VAL A 113 6.44 -2.69 -24.22
C VAL A 113 7.09 -4.00 -23.79
N LEU A 114 7.57 -4.07 -22.53
CA LEU A 114 8.18 -5.28 -21.98
C LEU A 114 7.17 -6.44 -21.89
N TYR A 115 5.94 -6.16 -21.45
CA TYR A 115 4.89 -7.16 -21.37
C TYR A 115 4.52 -7.75 -22.73
N GLU A 116 4.40 -6.93 -23.77
CA GLU A 116 4.06 -7.39 -25.12
C GLU A 116 5.22 -8.08 -25.81
N THR A 117 6.46 -7.61 -25.63
CA THR A 117 7.59 -8.05 -26.47
C THR A 117 8.47 -9.10 -25.81
N LEU A 118 8.77 -8.95 -24.50
CA LEU A 118 9.55 -9.93 -23.73
C LEU A 118 8.65 -10.96 -23.04
N GLY A 119 7.50 -10.53 -22.52
CA GLY A 119 6.55 -11.39 -21.81
C GLY A 119 6.22 -12.71 -22.53
N PRO A 120 5.95 -12.74 -23.85
CA PRO A 120 5.65 -13.97 -24.58
C PRO A 120 6.80 -15.00 -24.64
N THR A 121 8.03 -14.59 -24.29
CA THR A 121 9.18 -15.50 -24.20
C THR A 121 9.32 -16.17 -22.82
N LEU A 122 8.56 -15.70 -21.82
CA LEU A 122 8.55 -16.25 -20.48
C LEU A 122 7.52 -17.40 -20.38
N PRO A 123 7.64 -18.28 -19.38
CA PRO A 123 6.54 -19.18 -19.05
C PRO A 123 5.22 -18.41 -18.88
N GLU A 124 4.10 -18.95 -19.38
CA GLU A 124 2.81 -18.23 -19.42
C GLU A 124 2.43 -17.65 -18.05
N HIS A 125 2.58 -18.44 -16.98
CA HIS A 125 2.31 -18.05 -15.60
C HIS A 125 3.26 -16.96 -15.03
N LEU A 126 4.31 -16.59 -15.77
CA LEU A 126 5.27 -15.53 -15.43
C LEU A 126 5.30 -14.40 -16.46
N LYS A 127 4.42 -14.40 -17.46
CA LYS A 127 4.37 -13.33 -18.48
C LYS A 127 4.32 -11.92 -17.86
N GLY A 128 3.56 -11.77 -16.77
CA GLY A 128 3.45 -10.51 -16.00
C GLY A 128 4.76 -10.03 -15.35
N ALA A 129 5.77 -10.89 -15.20
CA ALA A 129 7.06 -10.56 -14.61
C ALA A 129 8.04 -9.89 -15.59
N ALA A 130 7.68 -9.70 -16.87
CA ALA A 130 8.56 -9.13 -17.88
C ALA A 130 9.13 -7.75 -17.51
N ALA A 131 8.37 -6.92 -16.78
CA ALA A 131 8.83 -5.63 -16.31
C ALA A 131 10.05 -5.72 -15.36
N LEU A 132 10.22 -6.84 -14.67
CA LEU A 132 11.37 -7.06 -13.78
C LEU A 132 12.69 -7.15 -14.55
N TRP A 133 12.68 -7.50 -15.84
CA TRP A 133 13.89 -7.43 -16.67
C TRP A 133 14.39 -5.98 -16.76
N GLY A 134 13.50 -5.02 -17.01
CA GLY A 134 13.86 -3.61 -17.06
C GLY A 134 14.40 -3.09 -15.72
N LEU A 135 13.83 -3.56 -14.60
CA LEU A 135 14.34 -3.25 -13.26
C LEU A 135 15.72 -3.87 -13.00
N ALA A 136 15.96 -5.11 -13.46
CA ALA A 136 17.25 -5.77 -13.34
C ALA A 136 18.33 -5.05 -14.16
N GLN A 137 18.02 -4.62 -15.38
CA GLN A 137 18.93 -3.78 -16.18
C GLN A 137 19.24 -2.46 -15.47
N LYS A 138 18.21 -1.77 -14.97
CA LYS A 138 18.38 -0.51 -14.24
C LYS A 138 19.29 -0.70 -13.01
N ALA A 139 19.06 -1.74 -12.22
CA ALA A 139 19.88 -2.05 -11.06
C ALA A 139 21.35 -2.31 -11.44
N ALA A 140 21.60 -3.16 -12.45
CA ALA A 140 22.95 -3.46 -12.92
C ALA A 140 23.67 -2.25 -13.52
N LEU A 141 22.95 -1.33 -14.19
CA LEU A 141 23.53 -0.10 -14.72
C LEU A 141 23.81 0.94 -13.64
N THR A 142 22.97 1.01 -12.61
CA THR A 142 23.09 2.01 -11.54
C THR A 142 24.14 1.59 -10.51
N TYR A 143 24.18 0.30 -10.17
CA TYR A 143 25.04 -0.26 -9.11
C TYR A 143 25.80 -1.49 -9.60
N PRO A 144 26.65 -1.36 -10.63
CA PRO A 144 27.24 -2.52 -11.31
C PRO A 144 28.14 -3.34 -10.37
N ASP A 145 28.90 -2.69 -9.49
CA ASP A 145 29.76 -3.38 -8.53
C ASP A 145 28.95 -4.08 -7.44
N ALA A 146 27.89 -3.44 -6.94
CA ALA A 146 27.02 -4.03 -5.90
C ALA A 146 26.24 -5.25 -6.42
N VAL A 147 25.76 -5.19 -7.66
CA VAL A 147 25.09 -6.32 -8.33
C VAL A 147 26.07 -7.47 -8.59
N ARG A 148 27.30 -7.16 -9.03
CA ARG A 148 28.37 -8.17 -9.18
C ARG A 148 28.79 -8.80 -7.85
N ARG A 149 28.88 -8.02 -6.76
CA ARG A 149 29.11 -8.55 -5.40
C ARG A 149 27.99 -9.48 -4.92
N ALA A 150 26.75 -9.25 -5.37
CA ALA A 150 25.62 -10.15 -5.12
C ALA A 150 25.64 -11.44 -5.96
N GLY A 151 26.63 -11.60 -6.86
CA GLY A 151 26.82 -12.80 -7.68
C GLY A 151 26.20 -12.71 -9.07
N HIS A 152 25.73 -11.54 -9.51
CA HIS A 152 25.09 -11.37 -10.81
C HIS A 152 26.02 -10.62 -11.77
N ALA A 153 26.35 -11.23 -12.91
CA ALA A 153 27.29 -10.65 -13.87
C ALA A 153 26.79 -9.33 -14.49
N ASP A 154 25.49 -9.30 -14.81
CA ASP A 154 24.78 -8.18 -15.44
C ASP A 154 23.28 -8.25 -15.13
N GLY A 155 22.49 -7.39 -15.78
CA GLY A 155 21.03 -7.35 -15.61
C GLY A 155 20.31 -8.60 -16.15
N ASN A 156 20.86 -9.30 -17.15
CA ASN A 156 20.28 -10.54 -17.67
C ASN A 156 20.46 -11.67 -16.67
N ALA A 157 21.67 -11.83 -16.14
CA ALA A 157 21.97 -12.80 -15.08
C ALA A 157 21.12 -12.56 -13.83
N LEU A 158 20.95 -11.28 -13.42
CA LEU A 158 20.08 -10.93 -12.31
C LEU A 158 18.61 -11.29 -12.60
N PHE A 159 18.09 -10.97 -13.79
CA PHE A 159 16.72 -11.31 -14.16
C PHE A 159 16.49 -12.84 -14.20
N ASP A 160 17.43 -13.61 -14.73
CA ASP A 160 17.37 -15.08 -14.71
C ASP A 160 17.32 -15.62 -13.28
N ALA A 161 18.15 -15.09 -12.40
CA ALA A 161 18.15 -15.49 -10.99
C ALA A 161 16.82 -15.13 -10.30
N ILE A 162 16.21 -13.98 -10.62
CA ILE A 162 14.88 -13.59 -10.13
C ILE A 162 13.79 -14.58 -10.59
N LEU A 163 13.79 -14.98 -11.87
CA LEU A 163 12.79 -15.91 -12.41
C LEU A 163 12.96 -17.35 -11.90
N ALA A 164 14.19 -17.77 -11.63
CA ALA A 164 14.49 -19.10 -11.14
C ALA A 164 14.28 -19.25 -9.63
N GLY A 165 14.41 -18.15 -8.88
CA GLY A 165 14.32 -18.12 -7.41
C GLY A 165 12.96 -18.56 -6.88
N LYS A 166 12.96 -19.52 -5.94
CA LYS A 166 11.75 -19.96 -5.20
C LYS A 166 11.63 -19.32 -3.81
N SER A 167 12.54 -18.41 -3.48
CA SER A 167 12.66 -17.74 -2.19
C SER A 167 13.35 -16.40 -2.38
N GLY A 168 13.44 -15.61 -1.31
CA GLY A 168 14.19 -14.35 -1.35
C GLY A 168 15.64 -14.53 -1.76
N MET A 169 16.12 -13.64 -2.61
CA MET A 169 17.49 -13.61 -3.11
C MET A 169 18.12 -12.24 -2.88
N THR A 170 19.44 -12.20 -2.70
CA THR A 170 20.19 -10.94 -2.68
C THR A 170 20.40 -10.45 -4.10
N PHE A 171 19.93 -9.24 -4.43
CA PHE A 171 20.10 -8.66 -5.77
C PHE A 171 21.23 -7.63 -5.84
N SER A 172 21.62 -7.06 -4.70
CA SER A 172 22.78 -6.17 -4.58
C SER A 172 23.39 -6.24 -3.18
N VAL A 173 24.70 -6.02 -3.09
CA VAL A 173 25.45 -5.91 -1.82
C VAL A 173 26.18 -4.58 -1.81
N HIS A 174 25.82 -3.67 -0.91
CA HIS A 174 26.48 -2.36 -0.74
C HIS A 174 27.57 -2.40 0.34
N GLU A 175 28.43 -1.39 0.38
CA GLU A 175 29.42 -1.18 1.44
C GLU A 175 29.20 0.17 2.11
N TYR A 176 29.61 0.36 3.37
CA TYR A 176 29.36 1.61 4.09
C TYR A 176 29.97 2.85 3.40
N ALA A 177 31.00 2.63 2.58
CA ALA A 177 31.58 3.68 1.74
C ALA A 177 30.60 4.16 0.64
N ASP A 178 29.67 3.31 0.20
CA ASP A 178 28.66 3.62 -0.81
C ASP A 178 27.59 4.57 -0.25
N ASP A 179 27.31 4.55 1.06
CA ASP A 179 26.18 5.26 1.69
C ASP A 179 26.17 6.77 1.40
N PHE A 180 27.33 7.43 1.46
CA PHE A 180 27.41 8.86 1.16
C PHE A 180 27.15 9.16 -0.32
N ALA A 181 27.57 8.28 -1.23
CA ALA A 181 27.30 8.44 -2.65
C ALA A 181 25.80 8.30 -2.98
N LEU A 182 25.02 7.61 -2.12
CA LEU A 182 23.57 7.50 -2.25
C LEU A 182 22.82 8.77 -1.82
N ILE A 183 23.49 9.70 -1.13
CA ILE A 183 22.90 11.00 -0.78
C ILE A 183 22.79 11.85 -2.04
N THR A 184 21.56 12.27 -2.37
CA THR A 184 21.24 12.97 -3.62
C THR A 184 21.56 14.47 -3.60
N HIS A 185 21.95 15.02 -2.44
CA HIS A 185 22.49 16.37 -2.36
C HIS A 185 23.79 16.46 -3.17
N ALA A 186 24.03 17.60 -3.82
CA ALA A 186 25.20 17.79 -4.68
C ALA A 186 26.55 17.64 -3.95
N ASP A 187 26.57 17.80 -2.63
CA ASP A 187 27.74 17.63 -1.77
C ASP A 187 27.81 16.26 -1.08
N HIS A 188 26.84 15.38 -1.34
CA HIS A 188 26.74 14.04 -0.76
C HIS A 188 26.73 14.05 0.78
N LYS A 189 26.13 15.08 1.40
CA LYS A 189 26.04 15.23 2.86
C LYS A 189 24.61 15.34 3.33
N ILE A 190 24.39 14.96 4.59
CA ILE A 190 23.12 15.18 5.28
C ILE A 190 23.02 16.66 5.66
N HIS A 191 22.04 17.37 5.11
CA HIS A 191 21.77 18.76 5.45
C HIS A 191 20.97 18.82 6.75
N LEU A 192 21.65 19.14 7.86
CA LEU A 192 21.01 19.21 9.18
C LEU A 192 20.22 20.51 9.41
N GLU A 193 20.63 21.59 8.74
CA GLU A 193 19.97 22.89 8.85
C GLU A 193 18.84 22.99 7.83
N MET A 194 17.61 23.04 8.33
CA MET A 194 16.40 23.32 7.56
C MET A 194 15.77 24.58 8.17
N PRO A 195 16.08 25.79 7.64
CA PRO A 195 15.69 27.05 8.26
C PRO A 195 14.21 27.14 8.61
N GLU A 196 13.33 26.70 7.71
CA GLU A 196 11.88 26.69 7.91
C GLU A 196 11.46 25.82 9.09
N MET A 197 12.05 24.64 9.26
CA MET A 197 11.76 23.76 10.39
C MET A 197 12.32 24.32 11.70
N LEU A 198 13.48 24.99 11.66
CA LEU A 198 14.06 25.65 12.83
C LEU A 198 13.19 26.83 13.30
N ASP A 199 12.61 27.58 12.38
CA ASP A 199 11.68 28.67 12.68
C ASP A 199 10.40 28.15 13.32
N GLU A 200 9.82 27.06 12.79
CA GLU A 200 8.65 26.40 13.42
C GLU A 200 8.93 25.87 14.83
N ILE A 201 10.08 25.21 15.03
CA ILE A 201 10.50 24.75 16.36
C ILE A 201 10.59 25.92 17.35
N ARG A 202 11.08 27.08 16.91
CA ARG A 202 11.13 28.29 17.74
C ARG A 202 9.72 28.81 18.04
N ALA A 203 8.84 28.81 17.06
CA ALA A 203 7.46 29.27 17.19
C ALA A 203 6.63 28.41 18.16
N LEU A 204 6.92 27.11 18.30
CA LEU A 204 6.24 26.21 19.26
C LEU A 204 6.24 26.71 20.72
N ARG A 205 7.18 27.58 21.10
CA ARG A 205 7.20 28.18 22.44
C ARG A 205 5.96 29.02 22.73
N ASP A 206 5.45 29.70 21.71
CA ASP A 206 4.36 30.66 21.83
C ASP A 206 3.04 30.12 21.25
N THR A 207 3.08 28.92 20.65
CA THR A 207 1.92 28.24 20.06
C THR A 207 1.33 27.24 21.05
N ASN A 208 0.06 27.44 21.44
CA ASN A 208 -0.73 26.37 22.04
C ASN A 208 -1.47 25.62 20.92
N PRO A 209 -1.12 24.36 20.60
CA PRO A 209 -1.75 23.66 19.48
C PRO A 209 -3.22 23.33 19.74
N GLY A 210 -3.69 23.34 21.00
CA GLY A 210 -5.10 23.17 21.35
C GLY A 210 -5.77 22.03 20.57
N LEU A 211 -5.23 20.81 20.67
CA LEU A 211 -5.67 19.67 19.86
C LEU A 211 -7.06 19.14 20.24
N THR A 212 -7.70 19.73 21.24
CA THR A 212 -9.06 19.45 21.71
C THR A 212 -9.76 20.76 22.05
N THR A 213 -11.08 20.70 22.22
CA THR A 213 -11.91 21.83 22.65
C THR A 213 -12.83 21.39 23.78
N ASP A 214 -13.52 22.32 24.45
CA ASP A 214 -14.53 21.99 25.44
C ASP A 214 -15.68 21.16 24.84
N GLU A 215 -15.96 21.33 23.54
CA GLU A 215 -16.96 20.54 22.81
C GLU A 215 -16.47 19.12 22.49
N PHE A 216 -15.17 18.96 22.22
CA PHE A 216 -14.52 17.71 21.84
C PHE A 216 -13.28 17.45 22.71
N PRO A 217 -13.49 17.05 23.98
CA PRO A 217 -12.42 17.04 24.99
C PRO A 217 -11.49 15.82 24.92
N ILE A 218 -11.82 14.80 24.12
CA ILE A 218 -11.04 13.56 24.01
C ILE A 218 -10.23 13.56 22.72
N VAL A 219 -8.97 13.14 22.78
CA VAL A 219 -8.15 12.84 21.60
C VAL A 219 -8.42 11.41 21.15
N LEU A 220 -9.10 11.25 20.01
CA LEU A 220 -9.32 9.96 19.37
C LEU A 220 -8.17 9.60 18.41
N SER A 221 -7.54 8.47 18.68
CA SER A 221 -6.67 7.76 17.73
C SER A 221 -7.54 6.92 16.79
N ALA A 222 -7.84 7.46 15.61
CA ALA A 222 -8.55 6.79 14.54
C ALA A 222 -7.57 5.88 13.77
N GLY A 223 -7.76 4.57 13.86
CA GLY A 223 -7.01 3.59 13.09
C GLY A 223 -5.80 2.95 13.80
N GLU A 224 -5.88 2.73 15.11
CA GLU A 224 -4.89 1.95 15.89
C GLU A 224 -4.57 0.62 15.19
N ARG A 225 -3.29 0.21 15.21
CA ARG A 225 -2.89 -1.12 14.75
C ARG A 225 -3.07 -2.09 15.89
N ARG A 226 -3.98 -3.05 15.73
CA ARG A 226 -4.21 -4.15 16.68
C ARG A 226 -3.88 -5.49 16.03
N ALA A 227 -3.75 -6.52 16.86
CA ALA A 227 -3.78 -7.89 16.36
C ALA A 227 -5.05 -8.08 15.52
N PHE A 228 -4.92 -8.75 14.38
CA PHE A 228 -6.01 -8.94 13.43
C PHE A 228 -6.57 -7.63 12.82
N THR A 229 -5.71 -6.63 12.62
CA THR A 229 -5.95 -5.50 11.71
C THR A 229 -5.00 -5.60 10.52
N ALA A 230 -5.51 -5.39 9.31
CA ALA A 230 -4.73 -5.48 8.07
C ALA A 230 -5.27 -4.53 7.02
N ASN A 231 -5.53 -3.27 7.42
CA ASN A 231 -6.33 -2.35 6.61
C ASN A 231 -7.63 -3.09 6.20
N ASP A 232 -7.97 -3.04 4.91
CA ASP A 232 -9.21 -3.61 4.38
C ASP A 232 -8.95 -4.89 3.54
N ILE A 233 -7.76 -5.48 3.68
CA ILE A 233 -7.29 -6.62 2.86
C ILE A 233 -8.10 -7.90 3.18
N PHE A 234 -8.44 -8.13 4.44
CA PHE A 234 -9.24 -9.29 4.87
C PHE A 234 -10.70 -8.88 5.09
N ARG A 235 -11.57 -9.42 4.23
CA ARG A 235 -13.00 -9.09 4.20
C ARG A 235 -13.83 -9.96 5.15
N ASP A 236 -13.51 -11.24 5.27
CA ASP A 236 -14.23 -12.17 6.15
C ASP A 236 -13.94 -11.84 7.63
N PRO A 237 -14.94 -11.39 8.43
CA PRO A 237 -14.75 -11.06 9.83
C PRO A 237 -14.20 -12.21 10.67
N ALA A 238 -14.43 -13.47 10.29
CA ALA A 238 -13.99 -14.65 11.02
C ALA A 238 -12.46 -14.77 11.13
N TRP A 239 -11.69 -14.05 10.31
CA TRP A 239 -10.23 -13.99 10.44
C TRP A 239 -9.78 -13.37 11.77
N ARG A 240 -10.61 -12.50 12.37
CA ARG A 240 -10.34 -11.84 13.65
C ARG A 240 -10.63 -12.80 14.79
N LYS A 241 -9.57 -13.29 15.44
CA LYS A 241 -9.69 -14.20 16.60
C LYS A 241 -9.94 -13.49 17.93
N ARG A 242 -9.75 -12.17 17.96
CA ARG A 242 -9.92 -11.28 19.12
C ARG A 242 -10.45 -9.94 18.59
N ASP A 243 -11.14 -9.21 19.45
CA ASP A 243 -11.63 -7.86 19.14
C ASP A 243 -12.48 -7.82 17.85
N THR A 244 -13.42 -8.77 17.72
CA THR A 244 -14.24 -8.97 16.51
C THR A 244 -15.06 -7.73 16.14
N ASP A 245 -15.43 -6.90 17.13
CA ASP A 245 -16.21 -5.67 16.94
C ASP A 245 -15.33 -4.41 16.86
N GLY A 246 -14.01 -4.52 16.99
CA GLY A 246 -13.09 -3.38 16.93
C GLY A 246 -13.40 -2.31 17.98
N ALA A 247 -13.41 -2.69 19.26
CA ALA A 247 -13.92 -1.87 20.35
C ALA A 247 -13.19 -0.52 20.49
N LEU A 248 -13.94 0.51 20.86
CA LEU A 248 -13.42 1.78 21.33
C LEU A 248 -12.73 1.57 22.68
N ARG A 249 -11.41 1.74 22.71
CA ARG A 249 -10.64 1.72 23.95
C ARG A 249 -10.70 3.07 24.63
N VAL A 250 -11.04 3.07 25.91
CA VAL A 250 -11.06 4.25 26.78
C VAL A 250 -10.30 3.96 28.08
N SER A 251 -9.81 5.00 28.75
CA SER A 251 -9.20 4.89 30.07
C SER A 251 -10.23 4.51 31.14
N VAL A 252 -9.77 4.05 32.30
CA VAL A 252 -10.64 3.75 33.45
C VAL A 252 -11.30 5.04 33.95
N GLU A 253 -10.52 6.11 34.03
CA GLU A 253 -10.95 7.42 34.51
C GLU A 253 -12.01 8.06 33.60
N ASP A 254 -11.82 8.01 32.28
CA ASP A 254 -12.80 8.53 31.33
C ASP A 254 -14.06 7.65 31.31
N ALA A 255 -13.91 6.33 31.46
CA ALA A 255 -15.07 5.44 31.55
C ALA A 255 -15.93 5.77 32.77
N ASP A 256 -15.31 5.96 33.93
CA ASP A 256 -15.99 6.35 35.17
C ASP A 256 -16.65 7.74 35.03
N ALA A 257 -15.91 8.73 34.52
CA ALA A 257 -16.39 10.10 34.36
C ALA A 257 -17.56 10.21 33.36
N LEU A 258 -17.53 9.41 32.29
CA LEU A 258 -18.56 9.40 31.24
C LEU A 258 -19.66 8.37 31.49
N GLY A 259 -19.56 7.58 32.56
CA GLY A 259 -20.50 6.52 32.91
C GLY A 259 -20.55 5.36 31.90
N LEU A 260 -19.45 5.12 31.19
CA LEU A 260 -19.27 4.00 30.26
C LEU A 260 -19.00 2.71 31.04
N VAL A 261 -19.32 1.58 30.43
CA VAL A 261 -19.06 0.26 31.02
C VAL A 261 -18.34 -0.60 29.99
N ASP A 262 -17.46 -1.47 30.47
CA ASP A 262 -16.80 -2.45 29.62
C ASP A 262 -17.83 -3.36 28.93
N GLY A 263 -17.68 -3.58 27.63
CA GLY A 263 -18.71 -4.24 26.82
C GLY A 263 -20.02 -3.45 26.73
N GLY A 264 -20.02 -2.15 27.04
CA GLY A 264 -21.13 -1.24 26.76
C GLY A 264 -21.08 -0.73 25.32
N THR A 265 -21.97 0.21 25.00
CA THR A 265 -21.95 0.95 23.73
C THR A 265 -21.78 2.44 24.03
N ALA A 266 -20.86 3.08 23.33
CA ALA A 266 -20.64 4.52 23.36
C ALA A 266 -20.91 5.12 21.98
N ARG A 267 -21.35 6.38 21.96
CA ARG A 267 -21.44 7.21 20.77
C ARG A 267 -20.21 8.12 20.73
N ILE A 268 -19.49 8.07 19.62
CA ILE A 268 -18.34 8.90 19.34
C ILE A 268 -18.81 10.00 18.40
N VAL A 269 -18.49 11.25 18.72
CA VAL A 269 -18.86 12.43 17.92
C VAL A 269 -17.61 13.24 17.66
N THR A 270 -17.40 13.62 16.41
CA THR A 270 -16.32 14.50 15.96
C THR A 270 -16.93 15.60 15.10
N ALA A 271 -16.11 16.56 14.66
CA ALA A 271 -16.54 17.55 13.68
C ALA A 271 -16.93 16.93 12.32
N ALA A 272 -16.38 15.75 11.97
CA ALA A 272 -16.62 15.09 10.69
C ALA A 272 -17.88 14.21 10.68
N GLY A 273 -18.21 13.61 11.82
CA GLY A 273 -19.29 12.63 11.89
C GLY A 273 -19.44 12.00 13.26
N SER A 274 -20.31 10.98 13.33
CA SER A 274 -20.55 10.23 14.57
C SER A 274 -20.78 8.75 14.31
N ALA A 275 -20.38 7.90 15.25
CA ALA A 275 -20.52 6.45 15.16
C ALA A 275 -20.81 5.83 16.54
N ALA A 276 -21.43 4.65 16.55
CA ALA A 276 -21.61 3.86 17.77
C ALA A 276 -20.60 2.71 17.80
N ALA A 277 -19.89 2.53 18.91
CA ALA A 277 -18.88 1.49 19.08
C ALA A 277 -19.06 0.76 20.41
N ARG A 278 -18.67 -0.52 20.43
CA ARG A 278 -18.50 -1.29 21.67
C ARG A 278 -17.35 -0.72 22.47
N VAL A 279 -17.49 -0.63 23.79
CA VAL A 279 -16.46 -0.08 24.68
C VAL A 279 -15.58 -1.20 25.23
N GLU A 280 -14.26 -0.99 25.20
CA GLU A 280 -13.27 -1.74 25.97
C GLU A 280 -12.63 -0.77 26.97
N VAL A 281 -12.81 -1.00 28.27
CA VAL A 281 -12.15 -0.19 29.30
C VAL A 281 -10.75 -0.76 29.54
N SER A 282 -9.72 0.05 29.31
CA SER A 282 -8.33 -0.39 29.40
C SER A 282 -7.50 0.51 30.29
N ALA A 283 -6.83 -0.09 31.28
CA ALA A 283 -5.86 0.57 32.13
C ALA A 283 -4.57 1.00 31.39
N THR A 284 -4.38 0.59 30.13
CA THR A 284 -3.25 1.04 29.30
C THR A 284 -3.54 2.33 28.53
N MET A 285 -4.80 2.80 28.55
CA MET A 285 -5.18 4.06 27.91
C MET A 285 -4.94 5.23 28.86
N LEU A 286 -4.36 6.31 28.33
CA LEU A 286 -4.20 7.56 29.06
C LEU A 286 -5.55 8.30 29.16
N PRO A 287 -5.91 8.88 30.33
CA PRO A 287 -7.08 9.74 30.43
C PRO A 287 -7.06 10.91 29.44
N GLY A 288 -8.22 11.23 28.86
CA GLY A 288 -8.34 12.18 27.75
C GLY A 288 -8.06 11.59 26.37
N HIS A 289 -7.76 10.29 26.26
CA HIS A 289 -7.50 9.61 24.99
C HIS A 289 -8.40 8.39 24.78
N ALA A 290 -8.79 8.18 23.53
CA ALA A 290 -9.51 7.00 23.08
C ALA A 290 -8.93 6.44 21.78
N ALA A 291 -9.18 5.17 21.48
CA ALA A 291 -8.67 4.55 20.25
C ALA A 291 -9.66 3.60 19.58
N LEU A 292 -9.80 3.74 18.26
CA LEU A 292 -10.46 2.78 17.39
C LEU A 292 -9.43 2.11 16.47
N PRO A 293 -9.53 0.79 16.23
CA PRO A 293 -8.66 0.11 15.29
C PRO A 293 -8.93 0.50 13.82
N ASN A 294 -7.95 0.30 12.94
CA ASN A 294 -8.18 0.38 11.49
C ASN A 294 -8.78 -0.90 10.94
N GLY A 295 -9.35 -0.83 9.73
CA GLY A 295 -9.80 -2.00 9.00
C GLY A 295 -11.16 -2.54 9.43
N PHE A 296 -12.01 -1.70 10.01
CA PHE A 296 -13.37 -2.02 10.43
C PHE A 296 -14.38 -1.13 9.70
N GLY A 297 -15.68 -1.40 9.90
CA GLY A 297 -16.76 -0.69 9.22
C GLY A 297 -16.89 -1.05 7.74
N LEU A 298 -16.50 -2.27 7.37
CA LEU A 298 -16.59 -2.80 6.02
C LEU A 298 -17.77 -3.76 5.91
N ASP A 299 -18.46 -3.72 4.77
CA ASP A 299 -19.55 -4.64 4.47
C ASP A 299 -19.01 -6.04 4.18
N PHE A 300 -19.52 -7.02 4.91
CA PHE A 300 -19.31 -8.43 4.63
C PHE A 300 -20.64 -9.10 4.29
N VAL A 301 -20.74 -9.66 3.09
CA VAL A 301 -21.88 -10.46 2.64
C VAL A 301 -21.52 -11.93 2.76
N ASP A 302 -22.24 -12.67 3.59
CA ASP A 302 -22.02 -14.11 3.77
C ASP A 302 -22.60 -14.96 2.62
N THR A 303 -22.46 -16.28 2.74
CA THR A 303 -22.96 -17.23 1.72
C THR A 303 -24.47 -17.26 1.60
N ASP A 304 -25.19 -16.85 2.63
CA ASP A 304 -26.66 -16.78 2.66
C ASP A 304 -27.16 -15.40 2.18
N GLY A 305 -26.25 -14.47 1.86
CA GLY A 305 -26.54 -13.13 1.38
C GLY A 305 -26.79 -12.11 2.49
N ALA A 306 -26.62 -12.47 3.76
CA ALA A 306 -26.76 -11.53 4.86
C ALA A 306 -25.55 -10.60 4.93
N THR A 307 -25.81 -9.31 5.11
CA THR A 307 -24.76 -8.30 5.24
C THR A 307 -24.50 -7.99 6.71
N THR A 308 -23.24 -8.01 7.12
CA THR A 308 -22.78 -7.61 8.45
C THR A 308 -21.69 -6.55 8.32
N VAL A 309 -21.63 -5.63 9.29
CA VAL A 309 -20.63 -4.54 9.33
C VAL A 309 -19.97 -4.54 10.71
N PRO A 310 -18.84 -5.24 10.88
CA PRO A 310 -18.15 -5.27 12.16
C PRO A 310 -17.49 -3.93 12.47
N GLY A 311 -17.70 -3.45 13.71
CA GLY A 311 -17.06 -2.25 14.23
C GLY A 311 -17.42 -0.95 13.49
N VAL A 312 -16.51 0.01 13.58
CA VAL A 312 -16.69 1.37 13.02
C VAL A 312 -15.65 1.62 11.95
N ALA A 313 -16.05 2.26 10.84
CA ALA A 313 -15.11 2.82 9.87
C ALA A 313 -14.52 4.10 10.49
N PRO A 314 -13.27 4.08 10.98
CA PRO A 314 -12.73 5.23 11.71
C PRO A 314 -12.61 6.48 10.83
N ASN A 315 -12.54 6.32 9.51
CA ASN A 315 -12.41 7.43 8.58
C ASN A 315 -13.70 8.28 8.47
N GLU A 316 -14.86 7.74 8.83
CA GLU A 316 -16.13 8.51 8.96
C GLU A 316 -16.08 9.52 10.12
N LEU A 317 -15.07 9.43 10.98
CA LEU A 317 -14.82 10.33 12.10
C LEU A 317 -13.65 11.29 11.82
N THR A 318 -13.07 11.26 10.62
CA THR A 318 -11.90 12.08 10.26
C THR A 318 -12.22 13.06 9.14
N SER A 319 -11.46 14.17 9.07
CA SER A 319 -11.60 15.18 8.02
C SER A 319 -10.27 15.47 7.35
N ALA A 320 -10.31 15.71 6.03
CA ALA A 320 -9.17 16.20 5.26
C ALA A 320 -8.81 17.66 5.57
N ASP A 321 -9.67 18.39 6.28
CA ASP A 321 -9.43 19.77 6.73
C ASP A 321 -8.62 19.81 8.04
N TRP A 322 -8.59 18.70 8.79
CA TRP A 322 -7.81 18.56 10.03
C TRP A 322 -6.51 17.80 9.74
N ARG A 323 -5.46 18.53 9.34
CA ARG A 323 -4.24 17.96 8.75
C ARG A 323 -2.99 18.74 9.06
N ASP A 324 -1.85 18.09 8.87
CA ASP A 324 -0.53 18.70 8.90
C ASP A 324 -0.40 19.80 7.84
N ALA A 325 0.12 20.97 8.24
CA ALA A 325 0.20 22.15 7.39
C ALA A 325 1.21 22.01 6.23
N TYR A 326 2.24 21.15 6.38
CA TYR A 326 3.28 20.95 5.37
C TYR A 326 2.98 19.75 4.50
N ALA A 327 2.75 18.59 5.12
CA ALA A 327 2.57 17.33 4.43
C ALA A 327 1.15 17.14 3.90
N GLY A 328 0.18 17.94 4.36
CA GLY A 328 -1.22 17.80 4.02
C GLY A 328 -1.86 16.49 4.52
N THR A 329 -1.17 15.76 5.40
CA THR A 329 -1.62 14.46 5.91
C THR A 329 -2.63 14.66 7.04
N PRO A 330 -3.84 14.08 6.98
CA PRO A 330 -4.82 14.24 8.06
C PRO A 330 -4.30 13.70 9.40
N TRP A 331 -4.63 14.38 10.49
CA TRP A 331 -4.19 14.03 11.84
C TRP A 331 -5.03 12.88 12.44
N HIS A 332 -4.98 11.70 11.81
CA HIS A 332 -5.75 10.51 12.22
C HIS A 332 -5.49 10.06 13.67
N LYS A 333 -4.37 10.46 14.27
CA LYS A 333 -4.00 10.10 15.66
C LYS A 333 -4.36 11.16 16.70
N HIS A 334 -4.89 12.30 16.24
CA HIS A 334 -5.23 13.43 17.09
C HIS A 334 -6.59 14.00 16.67
N VAL A 335 -7.61 13.16 16.56
CA VAL A 335 -8.95 13.59 16.16
C VAL A 335 -9.70 14.08 17.41
N PRO A 336 -10.09 15.37 17.52
CA PRO A 336 -10.90 15.83 18.63
C PRO A 336 -12.27 15.12 18.61
N ALA A 337 -12.64 14.51 19.73
CA ALA A 337 -13.87 13.77 19.86
C ALA A 337 -14.58 14.05 21.20
N ARG A 338 -15.90 13.85 21.18
CA ARG A 338 -16.74 13.71 22.36
C ARG A 338 -17.25 12.28 22.41
N ILE A 339 -17.18 11.67 23.59
CA ILE A 339 -17.68 10.30 23.81
C ILE A 339 -18.86 10.38 24.76
N GLU A 340 -19.95 9.74 24.39
CA GLU A 340 -21.19 9.76 25.14
C GLU A 340 -21.70 8.35 25.39
N LYS A 341 -22.30 8.14 26.56
CA LYS A 341 -23.03 6.90 26.87
C LYS A 341 -24.28 6.80 25.99
N VAL A 342 -24.47 5.65 25.34
CA VAL A 342 -25.76 5.32 24.72
C VAL A 342 -26.63 4.62 25.76
N LEU A 343 -27.78 5.22 26.10
CA LEU A 343 -28.77 4.54 26.91
C LEU A 343 -29.39 3.42 26.06
N ALA A 344 -29.45 2.21 26.60
CA ALA A 344 -30.19 1.14 25.95
C ALA A 344 -31.65 1.61 25.77
N VAL A 345 -32.11 1.69 24.52
CA VAL A 345 -33.54 1.86 24.25
C VAL A 345 -34.18 0.58 24.77
N GLY A 346 -34.94 0.70 25.87
CA GLY A 346 -35.67 -0.44 26.41
C GLY A 346 -36.49 -1.08 25.29
N SER A 347 -36.33 -2.38 25.12
CA SER A 347 -37.22 -3.18 24.27
C SER A 347 -38.65 -2.97 24.76
N ALA A 348 -39.42 -2.20 24.00
CA ALA A 348 -40.86 -2.04 24.21
C ALA A 348 -41.61 -3.27 23.66
#